data_AF-A0A379S973-F1
#
_entry.id   AF-A0A379S973-F1
#
_cell.length_a   1.000
_cell.length_b   1.000
_cell.length_c   1.000
_cell.angle_alpha   90.00
_cell.angle_beta   90.00
_cell.angle_gamma   90.00
#
_symmetry.space_group_name_H-M   'P 1'
#
loop_
_entity.id
_entity.type
_entity.pdbx_description
1 polymer ?
#
loop_
_entity_poly.entity_id
_entity_poly.type
_entity_poly.pdbx_seq_one_letter_code
_entity_poly.pdbx_strand_id
1 'polypeptide(L)'
;MTDIRRITDVCPLPLLVDADIGFGSSAFNVARTVKAITKAGAGALHIEDQVGAKRCGHRPNKAIVSKEEMVDRIRAAVDARTDPNFVIMARTDALAVEGLEAALDRAQAYVEAGADMLFPEAITELSMYRQFADVAQVPILANITEFGATPLFTTDELRSANVAMALYPLSAFRAMNRAAEKVYTVLRQEGTQKRVIDIMQTRNELYESINYYQYEEKLDALYTKKS
;
A
#
# COMPACT_ATOMS: atom_id res chain seq x y z
N MET A 1 9.18 10.12 -0.99
CA MET A 1 10.29 9.22 -1.41
C MET A 1 11.21 8.78 -0.27
N THR A 2 11.36 9.54 0.83
CA THR A 2 12.27 9.17 1.94
C THR A 2 12.00 7.79 2.53
N ASP A 3 10.74 7.46 2.84
CA ASP A 3 10.42 6.18 3.46
C ASP A 3 10.53 4.99 2.50
N ILE A 4 10.30 5.20 1.20
CA ILE A 4 10.56 4.18 0.18
C ILE A 4 12.02 3.73 0.27
N ARG A 5 12.97 4.68 0.22
CA ARG A 5 14.41 4.37 0.29
C ARG A 5 14.78 3.67 1.60
N ARG A 6 14.28 4.17 2.74
CA ARG A 6 14.53 3.54 4.05
C ARG A 6 14.13 2.06 4.08
N ILE A 7 13.04 1.71 3.41
CA ILE A 7 12.56 0.33 3.33
C ILE A 7 13.38 -0.47 2.32
N THR A 8 13.51 0.01 1.08
CA THR A 8 14.06 -0.76 -0.05
C THR A 8 15.58 -0.86 -0.02
N ASP A 9 16.29 0.04 0.68
CA ASP A 9 17.75 -0.02 0.81
C ASP A 9 18.21 -1.23 1.66
N VAL A 10 17.31 -1.82 2.46
CA VAL A 10 17.62 -2.94 3.37
C VAL A 10 16.70 -4.16 3.20
N CYS A 11 15.45 -3.96 2.74
CA CYS A 11 14.49 -5.03 2.52
C CYS A 11 14.36 -5.35 1.02
N PRO A 12 14.66 -6.58 0.58
CA PRO A 12 14.62 -6.96 -0.84
C PRO A 12 13.20 -7.28 -1.35
N LEU A 13 12.17 -7.28 -0.48
CA LEU A 13 10.80 -7.54 -0.90
C LEU A 13 10.27 -6.40 -1.77
N PRO A 14 9.48 -6.68 -2.83
CA PRO A 14 8.91 -5.65 -3.68
C PRO A 14 7.91 -4.79 -2.90
N LEU A 15 8.08 -3.47 -2.95
CA LEU A 15 7.24 -2.51 -2.25
C LEU A 15 6.17 -1.92 -3.20
N LEU A 16 4.90 -2.07 -2.84
CA LEU A 16 3.76 -1.34 -3.40
C LEU A 16 3.57 -0.02 -2.64
N VAL A 17 3.42 1.09 -3.37
CA VAL A 17 3.34 2.44 -2.80
C VAL A 17 2.01 3.12 -3.15
N ASP A 18 1.35 3.68 -2.14
CA ASP A 18 0.24 4.64 -2.34
C ASP A 18 0.81 5.96 -2.88
N ALA A 19 0.45 6.31 -4.11
CA ALA A 19 0.88 7.55 -4.76
C ALA A 19 -0.22 8.62 -4.81
N ASP A 20 -1.28 8.48 -4.01
CA ASP A 20 -2.45 9.35 -4.02
C ASP A 20 -2.98 9.56 -5.45
N ILE A 21 -3.08 10.80 -5.89
CA ILE A 21 -3.46 11.22 -7.25
C ILE A 21 -2.24 11.51 -8.14
N GLY A 22 -1.02 11.16 -7.70
CA GLY A 22 0.23 11.44 -8.40
C GLY A 22 0.98 12.71 -7.94
N PHE A 23 0.65 13.25 -6.76
CA PHE A 23 1.29 14.42 -6.12
C PHE A 23 1.36 15.69 -6.99
N GLY A 24 0.28 15.98 -7.71
CA GLY A 24 0.05 17.26 -8.38
C GLY A 24 -1.13 17.17 -9.37
N SER A 25 -1.48 18.29 -9.99
CA SER A 25 -2.66 18.41 -10.86
C SER A 25 -2.38 18.20 -12.34
N SER A 26 -1.12 18.06 -12.76
CA SER A 26 -0.74 17.90 -14.16
C SER A 26 -0.11 16.55 -14.45
N ALA A 27 -0.18 16.12 -15.72
CA ALA A 27 0.52 14.93 -16.22
C ALA A 27 2.03 14.95 -15.91
N PHE A 28 2.66 16.14 -15.89
CA PHE A 28 4.08 16.28 -15.53
C PHE A 28 4.36 15.90 -14.06
N ASN A 29 3.43 16.19 -13.15
CA ASN A 29 3.55 15.78 -11.75
C ASN A 29 3.45 14.26 -11.62
N VAL A 30 2.45 13.66 -12.27
CA VAL A 30 2.28 12.19 -12.31
C VAL A 30 3.54 11.53 -12.85
N ALA A 31 4.05 11.98 -14.00
CA ALA A 31 5.23 11.43 -14.63
C ALA A 31 6.48 11.53 -13.73
N ARG A 32 6.68 12.67 -13.06
CA ARG A 32 7.77 12.84 -12.09
C ARG A 32 7.61 11.90 -10.90
N THR A 33 6.39 11.70 -10.41
CA THR A 33 6.07 10.80 -9.31
C THR A 33 6.42 9.36 -9.66
N VAL A 34 6.00 8.85 -10.83
CA VAL A 34 6.33 7.49 -11.28
C VAL A 34 7.84 7.28 -11.34
N LYS A 35 8.56 8.18 -12.03
CA LYS A 35 10.03 8.08 -12.15
C LYS A 35 10.73 8.16 -10.79
N ALA A 36 10.24 9.00 -9.88
CA ALA A 36 10.82 9.16 -8.56
C ALA A 36 10.59 7.96 -7.64
N ILE A 37 9.40 7.35 -7.69
CA ILE A 37 9.05 6.14 -6.93
C ILE A 37 9.85 4.94 -7.47
N THR A 38 9.88 4.77 -8.80
CA THR A 38 10.67 3.72 -9.45
C THR A 38 12.16 3.84 -9.07
N LYS A 39 12.75 5.04 -9.21
CA LYS A 39 14.15 5.30 -8.83
C LYS A 39 14.42 5.07 -7.34
N ALA A 40 13.41 5.23 -6.49
CA ALA A 40 13.56 5.02 -5.05
C ALA A 40 13.54 3.53 -4.66
N GLY A 41 13.27 2.61 -5.60
CA GLY A 41 13.35 1.16 -5.38
C GLY A 41 12.02 0.44 -5.21
N ALA A 42 10.89 1.13 -5.36
CA ALA A 42 9.58 0.48 -5.31
C ALA A 42 9.36 -0.43 -6.54
N GLY A 43 8.57 -1.49 -6.37
CA GLY A 43 8.18 -2.38 -7.47
C GLY A 43 6.83 -2.02 -8.11
N ALA A 44 5.99 -1.28 -7.38
CA ALA A 44 4.66 -0.90 -7.84
C ALA A 44 4.20 0.40 -7.18
N LEU A 45 3.25 1.07 -7.82
CA LEU A 45 2.45 2.11 -7.18
C LEU A 45 0.97 1.96 -7.55
N HIS A 46 0.10 2.58 -6.76
CA HIS A 46 -1.26 2.85 -7.18
C HIS A 46 -1.57 4.35 -7.18
N ILE A 47 -2.34 4.80 -8.19
CA ILE A 47 -2.91 6.15 -8.27
C ILE A 47 -4.44 6.07 -8.26
N GLU A 48 -5.12 7.08 -7.72
CA GLU A 48 -6.57 7.07 -7.52
C GLU A 48 -7.34 8.21 -8.22
N ASP A 49 -8.63 7.98 -8.43
CA ASP A 49 -9.55 8.88 -9.14
C ASP A 49 -10.18 9.97 -8.27
N GLN A 50 -9.66 10.22 -7.07
CA GLN A 50 -10.15 11.32 -6.23
C GLN A 50 -9.77 12.71 -6.78
N VAL A 51 -10.58 13.71 -6.42
CA VAL A 51 -10.23 15.13 -6.56
C VAL A 51 -9.09 15.48 -5.58
N GLY A 52 -8.31 16.53 -5.86
CA GLY A 52 -7.28 17.04 -4.95
C GLY A 52 -7.79 17.35 -3.53
N ALA A 53 -6.89 17.30 -2.54
CA ALA A 53 -7.22 17.29 -1.10
C ALA A 53 -8.08 16.07 -0.69
N LYS A 54 -7.59 14.88 -1.06
CA LYS A 54 -8.28 13.59 -0.92
C LYS A 54 -8.72 13.25 0.50
N ARG A 55 -9.64 12.29 0.61
CA ARG A 55 -10.06 11.68 1.88
C ARG A 55 -9.79 10.17 1.87
N CYS A 56 -9.69 9.59 3.06
CA CYS A 56 -9.62 8.14 3.22
C CYS A 56 -10.84 7.46 2.57
N GLY A 57 -10.62 6.36 1.84
CA GLY A 57 -11.65 5.59 1.13
C GLY A 57 -12.85 5.13 1.98
N HIS A 58 -12.69 5.04 3.29
CA HIS A 58 -13.76 4.66 4.23
C HIS A 58 -14.47 5.86 4.90
N ARG A 59 -14.26 7.10 4.44
CA ARG A 59 -14.93 8.31 4.97
C ARG A 59 -16.00 8.85 3.98
N PRO A 60 -17.08 9.49 4.48
CA PRO A 60 -18.12 10.07 3.63
C PRO A 60 -17.69 11.37 2.90
N ASN A 61 -18.46 11.75 1.87
CA ASN A 61 -18.28 12.94 1.03
C ASN A 61 -16.96 12.94 0.25
N LYS A 62 -16.66 11.80 -0.39
CA LYS A 62 -15.57 11.71 -1.39
C LYS A 62 -16.05 12.32 -2.70
N ALA A 63 -15.13 13.01 -3.38
CA ALA A 63 -15.34 13.50 -4.73
C ALA A 63 -14.31 12.84 -5.63
N ILE A 64 -14.76 12.35 -6.78
CA ILE A 64 -13.91 11.75 -7.80
C ILE A 64 -13.94 12.60 -9.06
N VAL A 65 -12.88 12.51 -9.85
CA VAL A 65 -12.76 13.20 -11.12
C VAL A 65 -13.56 12.50 -12.21
N SER A 66 -13.68 13.13 -13.38
CA SER A 66 -14.28 12.47 -14.52
C SER A 66 -13.49 11.22 -14.92
N LYS A 67 -14.15 10.29 -15.61
CA LYS A 67 -13.50 9.08 -16.12
C LYS A 67 -12.31 9.44 -17.02
N GLU A 68 -12.48 10.45 -17.85
CA GLU A 68 -11.47 10.94 -18.80
C GLU A 68 -10.26 11.52 -18.08
N GLU A 69 -10.45 12.28 -17.00
CA GLU A 69 -9.33 12.84 -16.23
C GLU A 69 -8.50 11.73 -15.57
N MET A 70 -9.14 10.70 -15.02
CA MET A 70 -8.39 9.56 -14.46
C MET A 70 -7.67 8.76 -15.55
N VAL A 71 -8.31 8.56 -16.71
CA VAL A 71 -7.67 7.92 -17.88
C VAL A 71 -6.42 8.70 -18.30
N ASP A 72 -6.45 10.03 -18.33
CA ASP A 72 -5.28 10.85 -18.65
C ASP A 72 -4.17 10.71 -17.60
N ARG A 73 -4.51 10.60 -16.31
CA ARG A 73 -3.53 10.31 -15.25
C ARG A 73 -2.88 8.94 -15.44
N ILE A 74 -3.65 7.91 -15.77
CA ILE A 74 -3.13 6.56 -16.00
C ILE A 74 -2.20 6.55 -17.22
N ARG A 75 -2.62 7.15 -18.34
CA ARG A 75 -1.77 7.26 -19.54
C ARG A 75 -0.45 7.97 -19.25
N ALA A 76 -0.49 9.08 -18.49
CA ALA A 76 0.71 9.79 -18.07
C ALA A 76 1.62 8.94 -17.17
N ALA A 77 1.04 8.12 -16.28
CA ALA A 77 1.80 7.22 -15.42
C ALA A 77 2.46 6.08 -16.21
N VAL A 78 1.74 5.48 -17.16
CA VAL A 78 2.23 4.41 -18.04
C VAL A 78 3.33 4.92 -18.97
N ASP A 79 3.14 6.08 -19.61
CA ASP A 79 4.17 6.71 -20.47
C ASP A 79 5.45 7.06 -19.69
N ALA A 80 5.32 7.43 -18.41
CA ALA A 80 6.46 7.77 -17.57
C ALA A 80 7.25 6.57 -17.03
N ARG A 81 6.77 5.33 -17.29
CA ARG A 81 7.40 4.09 -16.84
C ARG A 81 8.83 4.00 -17.39
N THR A 82 9.80 3.82 -16.48
CA THR A 82 11.24 3.71 -16.85
C THR A 82 11.78 2.29 -16.72
N ASP A 83 11.08 1.43 -15.99
CA ASP A 83 11.32 -0.02 -15.92
C ASP A 83 10.06 -0.72 -16.43
N PRO A 84 10.12 -1.53 -17.50
CA PRO A 84 8.95 -2.21 -18.06
C PRO A 84 8.25 -3.15 -17.05
N ASN A 85 8.93 -3.60 -16.00
CA ASN A 85 8.36 -4.46 -14.96
C ASN A 85 7.70 -3.67 -13.82
N PHE A 86 7.83 -2.34 -13.79
CA PHE A 86 7.22 -1.52 -12.76
C PHE A 86 5.70 -1.45 -12.96
N VAL A 87 4.95 -1.80 -11.91
CA VAL A 87 3.49 -1.94 -11.97
C VAL A 87 2.79 -0.61 -11.66
N ILE A 88 1.84 -0.24 -12.53
CA ILE A 88 0.91 0.88 -12.36
C ILE A 88 -0.48 0.31 -12.07
N MET A 89 -0.91 0.43 -10.82
CA MET A 89 -2.24 0.03 -10.38
C MET A 89 -3.19 1.22 -10.38
N ALA A 90 -4.40 1.07 -10.91
CA ALA A 90 -5.43 2.08 -10.80
C ALA A 90 -6.37 1.76 -9.63
N ARG A 91 -6.54 2.73 -8.73
CA ARG A 91 -7.50 2.68 -7.64
C ARG A 91 -8.74 3.49 -8.00
N THR A 92 -9.93 2.96 -7.68
CA THR A 92 -11.19 3.69 -7.83
C THR A 92 -11.94 3.77 -6.51
N ASP A 93 -12.40 4.97 -6.18
CA ASP A 93 -13.31 5.23 -5.06
C ASP A 93 -14.78 5.35 -5.49
N ALA A 94 -15.07 5.08 -6.78
CA ALA A 94 -16.36 5.31 -7.42
C ALA A 94 -17.51 4.50 -6.85
N LEU A 95 -17.25 3.31 -6.30
CA LEU A 95 -18.31 2.45 -5.76
C LEU A 95 -19.17 3.16 -4.71
N ALA A 96 -18.53 3.90 -3.80
CA ALA A 96 -19.21 4.61 -2.72
C ALA A 96 -19.86 5.94 -3.17
N VAL A 97 -19.60 6.40 -4.40
CA VAL A 97 -20.03 7.71 -4.92
C VAL A 97 -21.07 7.56 -6.03
N GLU A 98 -20.81 6.68 -6.98
CA GLU A 98 -21.60 6.51 -8.22
C GLU A 98 -22.28 5.14 -8.31
N GLY A 99 -21.93 4.19 -7.43
CA GLY A 99 -22.47 2.83 -7.42
C GLY A 99 -21.64 1.83 -8.24
N LEU A 100 -22.09 0.57 -8.25
CA LEU A 100 -21.32 -0.56 -8.78
C LEU A 100 -21.14 -0.51 -10.30
N GLU A 101 -22.21 -0.27 -11.07
CA GLU A 101 -22.13 -0.25 -12.54
C GLU A 101 -21.17 0.83 -13.06
N ALA A 102 -21.25 2.04 -12.50
CA ALA A 102 -20.33 3.13 -12.85
C ALA A 102 -18.88 2.82 -12.47
N ALA A 103 -18.66 2.15 -11.32
CA ALA A 103 -17.33 1.74 -10.90
C ALA A 103 -16.74 0.65 -11.80
N LEU A 104 -17.56 -0.28 -12.31
CA LEU A 104 -17.15 -1.29 -13.28
C LEU A 104 -16.78 -0.67 -14.64
N ASP A 105 -17.59 0.28 -15.14
CA ASP A 105 -17.30 1.02 -16.38
C ASP A 105 -15.98 1.82 -16.28
N ARG A 106 -15.74 2.48 -15.14
CA ARG A 106 -14.46 3.15 -14.85
C ARG A 106 -13.29 2.16 -14.80
N ALA A 107 -13.45 1.05 -14.09
CA ALA A 107 -12.43 0.02 -13.99
C ALA A 107 -11.99 -0.50 -15.36
N GLN A 108 -12.95 -0.78 -16.26
CA GLN A 108 -12.65 -1.19 -17.62
C GLN A 108 -11.87 -0.11 -18.38
N ALA A 109 -12.32 1.15 -18.34
CA ALA A 109 -11.62 2.25 -19.00
C ALA A 109 -10.19 2.47 -18.45
N TYR A 110 -9.98 2.22 -17.15
CA TYR A 110 -8.67 2.34 -16.51
C TYR A 110 -7.71 1.25 -17.00
N VAL A 111 -8.20 0.02 -17.18
CA VAL A 111 -7.43 -1.07 -17.79
C VAL A 111 -7.13 -0.78 -19.25
N GLU A 112 -8.11 -0.32 -20.03
CA GLU A 112 -7.91 0.09 -21.44
C GLU A 112 -6.89 1.24 -21.58
N ALA A 113 -6.77 2.10 -20.57
CA ALA A 113 -5.78 3.16 -20.50
C ALA A 113 -4.36 2.67 -20.16
N GLY A 114 -4.20 1.40 -19.76
CA GLY A 114 -2.92 0.75 -19.50
C GLY A 114 -2.62 0.46 -18.03
N ALA A 115 -3.60 0.52 -17.13
CA ALA A 115 -3.41 0.06 -15.75
C ALA A 115 -3.15 -1.46 -15.73
N ASP A 116 -2.06 -1.89 -15.09
CA ASP A 116 -1.66 -3.30 -15.03
C ASP A 116 -2.46 -4.10 -13.98
N MET A 117 -3.03 -3.40 -13.00
CA MET A 117 -3.81 -3.98 -11.89
C MET A 117 -4.89 -2.99 -11.43
N LEU A 118 -5.89 -3.48 -10.68
CA LEU A 118 -6.94 -2.66 -10.11
C LEU A 118 -7.05 -2.79 -8.59
N PHE A 119 -7.44 -1.68 -7.98
CA PHE A 119 -7.79 -1.57 -6.58
C PHE A 119 -9.18 -0.90 -6.45
N PRO A 120 -10.28 -1.69 -6.49
CA PRO A 120 -11.61 -1.18 -6.19
C PRO A 120 -11.81 -1.01 -4.68
N GLU A 121 -12.03 0.23 -4.25
CA GLU A 121 -12.13 0.57 -2.83
C GLU A 121 -13.56 0.42 -2.28
N ALA A 122 -13.66 0.14 -0.98
CA ALA A 122 -14.91 0.09 -0.21
C ALA A 122 -15.92 -1.00 -0.66
N ILE A 123 -15.43 -2.12 -1.21
CA ILE A 123 -16.25 -3.31 -1.47
C ILE A 123 -16.73 -3.92 -0.15
N THR A 124 -18.02 -4.28 -0.08
CA THR A 124 -18.66 -4.86 1.11
C THR A 124 -19.09 -6.32 0.91
N GLU A 125 -19.08 -6.83 -0.31
CA GLU A 125 -19.53 -8.19 -0.64
C GLU A 125 -18.52 -8.89 -1.58
N LEU A 126 -18.30 -10.20 -1.36
CA LEU A 126 -17.42 -11.02 -2.21
C LEU A 126 -17.88 -11.08 -3.67
N SER A 127 -19.19 -11.05 -3.91
CA SER A 127 -19.80 -11.02 -5.24
C SER A 127 -19.34 -9.83 -6.07
N MET A 128 -19.07 -8.68 -5.44
CA MET A 128 -18.61 -7.47 -6.11
C MET A 128 -17.16 -7.63 -6.57
N TYR A 129 -16.28 -8.20 -5.73
CA TYR A 129 -14.91 -8.54 -6.15
C TYR A 129 -14.91 -9.44 -7.39
N ARG A 130 -15.81 -10.44 -7.40
CA ARG A 130 -15.96 -11.33 -8.55
C ARG A 130 -16.35 -10.56 -9.82
N GLN A 131 -17.30 -9.65 -9.73
CA GLN A 131 -17.71 -8.81 -10.87
C GLN A 131 -16.57 -7.93 -11.39
N PHE A 132 -15.78 -7.30 -10.50
CA PHE A 132 -14.60 -6.54 -10.90
C PHE A 132 -13.56 -7.43 -11.61
N ALA A 133 -13.29 -8.62 -11.07
CA ALA A 133 -12.32 -9.54 -11.67
C ALA A 133 -12.76 -10.03 -13.05
N ASP A 134 -14.06 -10.32 -13.23
CA ASP A 134 -14.62 -10.80 -14.50
C ASP A 134 -14.60 -9.70 -15.59
N VAL A 135 -14.85 -8.44 -15.24
CA VAL A 135 -14.85 -7.30 -16.19
C VAL A 135 -13.43 -6.85 -16.53
N ALA A 136 -12.56 -6.71 -15.53
CA ALA A 136 -11.28 -6.05 -15.72
C ALA A 136 -10.19 -6.97 -16.30
N GLN A 137 -10.28 -8.29 -16.07
CA GLN A 137 -9.31 -9.28 -16.54
C GLN A 137 -7.84 -8.99 -16.18
N VAL A 138 -7.61 -8.16 -15.16
CA VAL A 138 -6.31 -7.88 -14.55
C VAL A 138 -6.35 -8.24 -13.05
N PRO A 139 -5.20 -8.43 -12.38
CA PRO A 139 -5.18 -8.71 -10.95
C PRO A 139 -5.93 -7.65 -10.13
N ILE A 140 -6.82 -8.11 -9.26
CA ILE A 140 -7.58 -7.27 -8.33
C ILE A 140 -6.97 -7.35 -6.93
N LEU A 141 -6.75 -6.18 -6.32
CA LEU A 141 -6.39 -6.04 -4.90
C LEU A 141 -7.64 -5.83 -4.04
N ALA A 142 -7.76 -6.59 -2.96
CA ALA A 142 -8.73 -6.36 -1.89
C ALA A 142 -8.06 -5.70 -0.68
N ASN A 143 -8.60 -4.55 -0.24
CA ASN A 143 -8.12 -3.83 0.93
C ASN A 143 -8.88 -4.27 2.19
N ILE A 144 -8.21 -5.05 3.03
CA ILE A 144 -8.77 -5.65 4.24
C ILE A 144 -8.28 -4.85 5.46
N THR A 145 -8.57 -3.54 5.47
CA THR A 145 -8.28 -2.68 6.63
C THR A 145 -9.34 -2.85 7.72
N GLU A 146 -8.91 -2.75 8.97
CA GLU A 146 -9.82 -2.73 10.12
C GLU A 146 -10.56 -1.40 10.24
N PHE A 147 -11.70 -1.45 10.94
CA PHE A 147 -12.52 -0.28 11.27
C PHE A 147 -13.03 0.51 10.04
N GLY A 148 -13.15 -0.18 8.90
CA GLY A 148 -13.74 0.31 7.66
C GLY A 148 -15.13 -0.27 7.40
N ALA A 149 -15.62 -0.08 6.17
CA ALA A 149 -16.88 -0.63 5.70
C ALA A 149 -16.76 -2.09 5.22
N THR A 150 -15.58 -2.47 4.74
CA THR A 150 -15.29 -3.79 4.19
C THR A 150 -15.21 -4.85 5.30
N PRO A 151 -15.93 -5.98 5.20
CA PRO A 151 -15.77 -7.11 6.12
C PRO A 151 -14.34 -7.66 6.10
N LEU A 152 -13.91 -8.25 7.22
CA LEU A 152 -12.59 -8.86 7.35
C LEU A 152 -12.56 -10.25 6.68
N PHE A 153 -12.63 -10.27 5.35
CA PHE A 153 -12.59 -11.50 4.57
C PHE A 153 -11.26 -12.25 4.77
N THR A 154 -11.37 -13.57 4.81
CA THR A 154 -10.25 -14.50 4.82
C THR A 154 -9.61 -14.63 3.44
N THR A 155 -8.37 -15.12 3.39
CA THR A 155 -7.68 -15.37 2.11
C THR A 155 -8.40 -16.42 1.25
N ASP A 156 -9.11 -17.38 1.85
CA ASP A 156 -9.89 -18.39 1.12
C ASP A 156 -11.18 -17.80 0.54
N GLU A 157 -11.87 -16.93 1.29
CA GLU A 157 -13.03 -16.17 0.78
C GLU A 157 -12.62 -15.27 -0.39
N LEU A 158 -11.52 -14.52 -0.24
CA LEU A 158 -10.99 -13.67 -1.31
C LEU A 158 -10.59 -14.48 -2.54
N ARG A 159 -9.96 -15.65 -2.35
CA ARG A 159 -9.63 -16.58 -3.45
C ARG A 159 -10.90 -17.06 -4.17
N SER A 160 -11.96 -17.38 -3.44
CA SER A 160 -13.24 -17.81 -4.04
C SER A 160 -13.87 -16.72 -4.93
N ALA A 161 -13.57 -15.45 -4.64
CA ALA A 161 -14.03 -14.28 -5.40
C ALA A 161 -13.06 -13.85 -6.53
N ASN A 162 -12.02 -14.64 -6.83
CA ASN A 162 -10.99 -14.34 -7.83
C ASN A 162 -10.17 -13.06 -7.53
N VAL A 163 -9.96 -12.75 -6.25
CA VAL A 163 -9.05 -11.69 -5.82
C VAL A 163 -7.60 -12.20 -5.91
N ALA A 164 -6.73 -11.40 -6.51
CA ALA A 164 -5.33 -11.78 -6.72
C ALA A 164 -4.42 -11.40 -5.54
N MET A 165 -4.75 -10.34 -4.80
CA MET A 165 -3.93 -9.83 -3.69
C MET A 165 -4.79 -9.34 -2.53
N ALA A 166 -4.40 -9.66 -1.30
CA ALA A 166 -5.00 -9.14 -0.08
C ALA A 166 -4.06 -8.14 0.60
N LEU A 167 -4.51 -6.92 0.80
CA LEU A 167 -3.75 -5.84 1.42
C LEU A 167 -4.18 -5.65 2.88
N TYR A 168 -3.21 -5.63 3.78
CA TYR A 168 -3.37 -5.32 5.21
C TYR A 168 -2.60 -4.03 5.53
N PRO A 169 -3.16 -2.85 5.20
CA PRO A 169 -2.36 -1.65 5.03
C PRO A 169 -1.80 -1.06 6.33
N LEU A 170 -2.51 -1.25 7.46
CA LEU A 170 -2.19 -0.59 8.73
C LEU A 170 -2.26 -1.51 9.95
N SER A 171 -2.49 -2.81 9.78
CA SER A 171 -2.74 -3.75 10.89
C SER A 171 -1.61 -3.74 11.93
N ALA A 172 -0.35 -3.88 11.48
CA ALA A 172 0.82 -3.81 12.34
C ALA A 172 1.01 -2.41 12.97
N PHE A 173 0.75 -1.35 12.20
CA PHE A 173 0.84 0.03 12.67
C PHE A 173 -0.17 0.34 13.78
N ARG A 174 -1.39 -0.20 13.70
CA ARG A 174 -2.40 -0.05 14.77
C ARG A 174 -1.96 -0.75 16.05
N ALA A 175 -1.47 -1.99 15.93
CA ALA A 175 -1.02 -2.78 17.08
C ALA A 175 0.20 -2.14 17.78
N MET A 176 1.20 -1.69 17.01
CA MET A 176 2.40 -1.07 17.58
C MET A 176 2.06 0.22 18.35
N ASN A 177 1.13 1.03 17.83
CA ASN A 177 0.71 2.27 18.49
C ASN A 177 0.04 1.99 19.85
N ARG A 178 -0.81 0.96 19.91
CA ARG A 178 -1.47 0.56 21.16
C ARG A 178 -0.47 0.02 22.19
N ALA A 179 0.52 -0.77 21.76
CA ALA A 179 1.58 -1.27 22.64
C ALA A 179 2.45 -0.13 23.18
N ALA A 180 2.86 0.80 22.31
CA ALA A 180 3.65 1.97 22.70
C ALA A 180 2.88 2.87 23.69
N GLU A 181 1.60 3.14 23.42
CA GLU A 181 0.72 3.88 24.34
C GLU A 181 0.70 3.24 25.75
N LYS A 182 0.53 1.92 25.83
CA LYS A 182 0.52 1.19 27.10
C LYS A 182 1.83 1.38 27.87
N VAL A 183 2.99 1.31 27.20
CA VAL A 183 4.30 1.55 27.83
C VAL A 183 4.39 2.97 28.37
N TYR A 184 4.00 3.98 27.59
CA TYR A 184 4.03 5.37 28.04
C TYR A 184 3.12 5.61 29.24
N THR A 185 1.90 5.05 29.23
CA THR A 185 0.96 5.17 30.36
C THR A 185 1.51 4.55 31.64
N VAL A 186 1.98 3.29 31.59
CA VAL A 186 2.50 2.59 32.77
C VAL A 186 3.75 3.30 33.30
N LEU A 187 4.69 3.66 32.43
CA LEU A 187 5.91 4.35 32.82
C LEU A 187 5.62 5.69 33.50
N ARG A 188 4.62 6.44 32.99
CA ARG A 188 4.23 7.73 33.57
C ARG A 188 3.54 7.59 34.93
N GLN A 189 2.74 6.54 35.12
CA GLN A 189 1.98 6.31 36.36
C GLN A 189 2.85 5.68 37.47
N GLU A 190 3.70 4.73 37.11
CA GLU A 190 4.43 3.90 38.08
C GLU A 190 5.89 4.35 38.25
N GLY A 191 6.39 5.24 37.39
CA GLY A 191 7.80 5.66 37.39
C GLY A 191 8.77 4.54 36.96
N THR A 192 8.27 3.42 36.44
CA THR A 192 9.08 2.28 35.99
C THR A 192 8.33 1.43 34.95
N GLN A 193 9.06 0.75 34.06
CA GLN A 193 8.50 -0.13 33.03
C GLN A 193 8.38 -1.61 33.45
N LYS A 194 8.64 -1.98 34.71
CA LYS A 194 8.74 -3.38 35.17
C LYS A 194 7.55 -4.26 34.77
N ARG A 195 6.33 -3.72 34.81
CA ARG A 195 5.07 -4.45 34.51
C ARG A 195 4.76 -4.60 33.02
N VAL A 196 5.59 -4.05 32.14
CA VAL A 196 5.39 -4.10 30.68
C VAL A 196 6.60 -4.66 29.94
N ILE A 197 7.53 -5.31 30.64
CA ILE A 197 8.68 -5.98 30.00
C ILE A 197 8.22 -7.16 29.14
N ASP A 198 7.19 -7.89 29.60
CA ASP A 198 6.65 -9.09 28.95
C ASP A 198 6.02 -8.83 27.57
N ILE A 199 5.71 -7.58 27.25
CA ILE A 199 5.15 -7.19 25.94
C ILE A 199 6.19 -6.58 24.99
N MET A 200 7.45 -6.47 25.40
CA MET A 200 8.50 -5.88 24.58
C MET A 200 9.19 -6.94 23.72
N GLN A 201 9.57 -6.56 22.50
CA GLN A 201 10.59 -7.29 21.77
C GLN A 201 11.88 -7.30 22.59
N THR A 202 12.44 -8.48 22.81
CA THR A 202 13.71 -8.66 23.52
C THR A 202 14.88 -8.13 22.69
N ARG A 203 16.02 -7.92 23.34
CA ARG A 203 17.25 -7.47 22.66
C ARG A 203 17.72 -8.47 21.60
N ASN A 204 17.67 -9.76 21.90
CA ASN A 204 18.13 -10.80 20.97
C ASN A 204 17.21 -10.89 19.75
N GLU A 205 15.88 -10.85 19.95
CA GLU A 205 14.91 -10.81 18.83
C GLU A 205 15.14 -9.58 17.93
N LEU A 206 15.47 -8.42 18.49
CA LEU A 206 15.85 -7.24 17.69
C LEU A 206 17.13 -7.49 16.89
N TYR A 207 18.16 -8.08 17.50
CA TYR A 207 19.44 -8.36 16.82
C TYR A 207 19.28 -9.35 15.66
N GLU A 208 18.49 -10.40 15.87
CA GLU A 208 18.12 -11.35 14.81
C GLU A 208 17.35 -10.63 13.69
N SER A 209 16.41 -9.75 14.03
CA SER A 209 15.57 -9.04 13.03
C SER A 209 16.37 -8.13 12.09
N ILE A 210 17.50 -7.57 12.55
CA ILE A 210 18.33 -6.62 11.77
C ILE A 210 19.63 -7.25 11.26
N ASN A 211 19.76 -8.58 11.34
CA ASN A 211 20.97 -9.33 10.97
C ASN A 211 22.24 -8.85 11.69
N TYR A 212 22.13 -8.42 12.96
CA TYR A 212 23.21 -7.77 13.71
C TYR A 212 24.49 -8.62 13.75
N TYR A 213 24.36 -9.90 14.12
CA TYR A 213 25.50 -10.81 14.26
C TYR A 213 26.25 -11.05 12.95
N GLN A 214 25.57 -11.01 11.80
CA GLN A 214 26.24 -11.15 10.50
C GLN A 214 27.16 -9.97 10.18
N TYR A 215 26.83 -8.77 10.65
CA TYR A 215 27.70 -7.60 10.53
C TYR A 215 28.88 -7.69 11.48
N GLU A 216 28.65 -8.11 12.72
CA GLU A 216 29.69 -8.30 13.74
C GLU A 216 30.74 -9.32 13.27
N GLU A 217 30.31 -10.51 12.83
CA GLU A 217 31.20 -11.56 12.31
C GLU A 217 32.03 -11.10 11.10
N LYS A 218 31.41 -10.35 10.17
CA LYS A 218 32.11 -9.80 9.01
C LYS A 218 33.18 -8.79 9.41
N LEU A 219 32.89 -7.92 10.39
CA LEU A 219 33.85 -6.95 10.90
C LEU A 219 35.03 -7.67 11.56
N ASP A 220 34.75 -8.63 12.44
CA ASP A 220 35.79 -9.40 13.12
C ASP A 220 36.70 -10.13 12.13
N ALA A 221 36.12 -10.77 11.11
CA ALA A 221 36.90 -11.43 10.06
C ALA A 221 37.78 -10.45 9.24
N LEU A 222 37.32 -9.22 9.02
CA LEU A 222 38.09 -8.19 8.31
C LEU A 222 39.24 -7.63 9.15
N TYR A 223 39.05 -7.47 10.45
CA TYR A 223 40.07 -6.91 11.35
C TYR A 223 41.08 -7.95 11.86
N THR A 224 40.69 -9.22 11.98
CA THR A 224 41.61 -10.31 12.39
C THR A 224 42.62 -10.67 11.30
N LYS A 225 42.34 -10.37 10.01
CA LYS A 225 43.29 -10.59 8.90
C LYS A 225 44.39 -9.52 8.77
N LYS A 226 44.41 -8.49 9.64
CA LYS A 226 45.38 -7.39 9.60
C LYS A 226 46.48 -7.44 10.68
N SER A 227 46.57 -8.53 11.44
CA SER A 227 47.61 -8.77 12.46
C SER A 227 48.55 -9.90 12.06
#